data_AF-A0A7C4T660-F1
#
_entry.id   AF-A0A7C4T660-F1
#
_cell.length_a   1.000
_cell.length_b   1.000
_cell.length_c   1.000
_cell.angle_alpha   90.00
_cell.angle_beta   90.00
_cell.angle_gamma   90.00
#
_symmetry.space_group_name_H-M   'P 1'
#
loop_
_entity.id
_entity.type
_entity.pdbx_description
1 polymer ?
#
loop_
_entity_poly.entity_id
_entity_poly.type
_entity_poly.pdbx_seq_one_letter_code
_entity_poly.pdbx_strand_id
1 'polypeptide(L)'
;MNGTNRSIFRPINPGRAELIKTYHFQGYLRPTAQFPTPLDCLNCAREITLSWIQQKYPDDLPDAMLDGQPGHMEEHGQVIETEAFEQQYWALRNEMPDSGIDKKIPPVAGRSWITEIAFYREGPDDVRVHMAVYCRNLPMAKGNEIHILRPRIIRDLIETGMVWADGLRLSPSPWHIKNRSDLDVLFQLAVNLNRKMPLVICGERPATNITTGFNHEDFAGNITGIAHWVVLDHAQMTSWNLQVGATARMEPGWVRIYYPGFEPNHPGNETLHRPYTNPTDDIHHFEDYHGIHYGAEAFQRFIKKHLCTYIRHATLDRSFVPSITEVYNRRIQQERADSPADAQVIDLYNKEIEQLRHQIEELNQLLQASEEEKALLARQNEEEFGKLQQEIAQLKGRLIALNTKRASEPLSDWRDIVPPEEECTWERLVDWVNTELAGRLILLPRTHKMIREAE
;
A
#
# COMPACT_ATOMS: atom_id res chain seq x y z
N MET A 1 18.79 66.33 -2.73
CA MET A 1 18.35 65.13 -2.01
C MET A 1 17.33 64.41 -2.88
N ASN A 2 17.72 63.35 -3.60
CA ASN A 2 16.79 62.44 -4.29
C ASN A 2 17.38 61.03 -4.17
N GLY A 3 17.04 60.35 -3.07
CA GLY A 3 17.40 58.96 -2.83
C GLY A 3 16.45 58.06 -3.60
N THR A 4 16.91 57.50 -4.71
CA THR A 4 16.21 56.45 -5.45
C THR A 4 16.30 55.15 -4.65
N ASN A 5 15.22 54.84 -3.93
CA ASN A 5 15.03 53.61 -3.19
C ASN A 5 14.74 52.47 -4.20
N ARG A 6 15.80 51.89 -4.79
CA ARG A 6 15.68 50.67 -5.60
C ARG A 6 15.40 49.52 -4.63
N SER A 7 14.14 49.09 -4.54
CA SER A 7 13.79 47.86 -3.83
C SER A 7 14.57 46.71 -4.47
N ILE A 8 15.50 46.13 -3.72
CA ILE A 8 16.24 44.95 -4.14
C ILE A 8 15.23 43.81 -4.18
N PHE A 9 14.72 43.49 -5.38
CA PHE A 9 13.95 42.29 -5.61
C PHE A 9 14.88 41.10 -5.33
N ARG A 10 14.71 40.47 -4.16
CA ARG A 10 15.34 39.19 -3.88
C ARG A 10 14.44 38.13 -4.52
N PRO A 11 14.92 37.34 -5.49
CA PRO A 11 14.17 36.20 -5.98
C PRO A 11 13.76 35.34 -4.79
N ILE A 12 12.47 35.11 -4.63
CA ILE A 12 11.97 34.12 -3.68
C ILE A 12 12.43 32.78 -4.26
N ASN A 13 13.43 32.16 -3.64
CA ASN A 13 13.80 30.80 -3.96
C ASN A 13 12.89 29.90 -3.10
N PRO A 14 11.84 29.30 -3.68
CA PRO A 14 10.89 28.48 -2.91
C PRO A 14 11.54 27.22 -2.33
N GLY A 15 12.80 26.94 -2.70
CA GLY A 15 13.51 25.71 -2.39
C GLY A 15 13.03 24.55 -3.26
N ARG A 16 13.73 23.42 -3.18
CA ARG A 16 13.52 22.27 -4.05
C ARG A 16 12.30 21.45 -3.60
N ALA A 17 11.44 21.09 -4.54
CA ALA A 17 10.27 20.26 -4.26
C ALA A 17 10.66 18.81 -3.97
N GLU A 18 9.97 18.19 -3.02
CA GLU A 18 10.02 16.76 -2.75
C GLU A 18 8.95 16.07 -3.59
N LEU A 19 9.31 15.03 -4.35
CA LEU A 19 8.37 14.26 -5.17
C LEU A 19 8.05 12.94 -4.49
N ILE A 20 6.82 12.80 -4.02
CA ILE A 20 6.37 11.68 -3.21
C ILE A 20 5.35 10.88 -4.02
N LYS A 21 5.65 9.62 -4.33
CA LYS A 21 4.65 8.70 -4.90
C LYS A 21 3.58 8.41 -3.85
N THR A 22 2.31 8.64 -4.16
CA THR A 22 1.19 8.41 -3.23
C THR A 22 0.36 7.19 -3.63
N TYR A 23 0.28 6.88 -4.92
CA TYR A 23 -0.43 5.72 -5.44
C TYR A 23 0.28 5.18 -6.69
N HIS A 24 0.18 3.87 -6.90
CA HIS A 24 0.45 3.30 -8.21
C HIS A 24 -0.33 2.01 -8.44
N PHE A 25 -0.50 1.67 -9.72
CA PHE A 25 -1.13 0.44 -10.17
C PHE A 25 -0.42 -0.06 -11.44
N GLN A 26 -0.19 -1.37 -11.49
CA GLN A 26 0.34 -2.07 -12.65
C GLN A 26 -0.49 -3.32 -12.91
N GLY A 27 -0.95 -3.49 -14.14
CA GLY A 27 -1.81 -4.61 -14.52
C GLY A 27 -1.99 -4.71 -16.03
N TYR A 28 -3.03 -5.44 -16.42
CA TYR A 28 -3.34 -5.73 -17.82
C TYR A 28 -4.80 -5.45 -18.11
N LEU A 29 -5.11 -4.96 -19.31
CA LEU A 29 -6.45 -5.02 -19.90
C LEU A 29 -6.48 -6.23 -20.82
N ARG A 30 -7.49 -7.07 -20.65
CA ARG A 30 -7.70 -8.27 -21.47
C ARG A 30 -9.02 -8.19 -22.21
N PRO A 31 -9.07 -8.73 -23.45
CA PRO A 31 -10.30 -8.80 -24.21
C PRO A 31 -11.47 -9.43 -23.44
N THR A 32 -12.65 -8.87 -23.65
CA THR A 32 -13.92 -9.37 -23.12
C THR A 32 -14.91 -9.57 -24.26
N ALA A 33 -16.10 -10.07 -23.97
CA ALA A 33 -17.17 -10.15 -24.97
C ALA A 33 -17.57 -8.78 -25.53
N GLN A 34 -17.41 -7.71 -24.74
CA GLN A 34 -17.71 -6.33 -25.14
C GLN A 34 -16.54 -5.66 -25.88
N PHE A 35 -15.31 -6.01 -25.50
CA PHE A 35 -14.08 -5.47 -26.08
C PHE A 35 -13.23 -6.63 -26.62
N PRO A 36 -13.53 -7.13 -27.83
CA PRO A 36 -13.01 -8.42 -28.31
C PRO A 36 -11.54 -8.38 -28.70
N THR A 37 -10.94 -7.20 -28.89
CA THR A 37 -9.51 -7.07 -29.23
C THR A 37 -8.76 -6.20 -28.23
N PRO A 38 -7.43 -6.34 -28.11
CA PRO A 38 -6.63 -5.46 -27.25
C PRO A 38 -6.70 -4.00 -27.69
N LEU A 39 -6.89 -3.73 -28.98
CA LEU A 39 -7.07 -2.37 -29.48
C LEU A 39 -8.39 -1.77 -28.98
N ASP A 40 -9.46 -2.56 -28.92
CA ASP A 40 -10.73 -2.13 -28.32
C ASP A 40 -10.58 -1.84 -26.83
N CYS A 41 -9.83 -2.67 -26.09
CA CYS A 41 -9.51 -2.42 -24.69
C CYS A 41 -8.71 -1.11 -24.50
N LEU A 42 -7.70 -0.87 -25.35
CA LEU A 42 -6.90 0.36 -25.32
C LEU A 42 -7.77 1.59 -25.60
N ASN A 43 -8.59 1.54 -26.66
CA ASN A 43 -9.47 2.64 -27.04
C ASN A 43 -10.50 2.93 -25.95
N CYS A 44 -11.13 1.90 -25.38
CA CYS A 44 -12.05 2.06 -24.25
C CYS A 44 -11.35 2.68 -23.04
N ALA A 45 -10.17 2.19 -22.65
CA ALA A 45 -9.43 2.73 -21.52
C ALA A 45 -9.00 4.19 -21.72
N ARG A 46 -8.61 4.55 -22.95
CA ARG A 46 -8.34 5.92 -23.37
C ARG A 46 -9.58 6.79 -23.23
N GLU A 47 -10.74 6.36 -23.75
CA GLU A 47 -12.00 7.10 -23.67
C GLU A 47 -12.45 7.33 -22.22
N ILE A 48 -12.35 6.31 -21.36
CA ILE A 48 -12.65 6.46 -19.93
C ILE A 48 -11.67 7.45 -19.27
N THR A 49 -10.39 7.41 -19.65
CA THR A 49 -9.38 8.33 -19.12
C THR A 49 -9.63 9.77 -19.55
N LEU A 50 -9.98 9.98 -20.83
CA LEU A 50 -10.32 11.30 -21.37
C LEU A 50 -11.65 11.84 -20.80
N SER A 51 -12.64 10.97 -20.57
CA SER A 51 -13.86 11.37 -19.88
C SER A 51 -13.59 11.78 -18.43
N TRP A 52 -12.72 11.04 -17.74
CA TRP A 52 -12.31 11.35 -16.37
C TRP A 52 -11.55 12.68 -16.29
N ILE A 53 -10.65 12.95 -17.24
CA ILE A 53 -9.90 14.21 -17.25
C ILE A 53 -10.81 15.39 -17.61
N GLN A 54 -11.70 15.26 -18.61
CA GLN A 54 -12.65 16.31 -19.00
C GLN A 54 -13.52 16.78 -17.83
N GLN A 55 -13.92 15.87 -16.93
CA GLN A 55 -14.71 16.22 -15.73
C GLN A 55 -13.97 17.13 -14.74
N LYS A 56 -12.65 17.25 -14.85
CA LYS A 56 -11.83 18.09 -13.98
C LYS A 56 -11.60 19.50 -14.51
N TYR A 57 -11.88 19.75 -15.78
CA TYR A 57 -11.64 21.03 -16.44
C TYR A 57 -12.97 21.67 -16.85
N PRO A 58 -13.09 23.01 -16.72
CA PRO A 58 -14.28 23.72 -17.16
C PRO A 58 -14.38 23.76 -18.69
N ASP A 59 -13.24 23.84 -19.37
CA ASP A 59 -13.14 23.94 -20.83
C ASP A 59 -12.97 22.56 -21.48
N ASP A 60 -13.40 22.46 -22.74
CA ASP A 60 -13.28 21.24 -23.52
C ASP A 60 -11.80 20.94 -23.85
N LEU A 61 -11.42 19.66 -23.76
CA LEU A 61 -10.11 19.22 -24.20
C LEU A 61 -9.97 19.46 -25.72
N PRO A 62 -8.77 19.80 -26.22
CA PRO A 62 -8.52 19.92 -27.65
C PRO A 62 -8.94 18.68 -28.44
N ASP A 63 -9.56 18.86 -29.60
CA ASP A 63 -10.04 17.77 -30.47
C ASP A 63 -8.95 16.72 -30.74
N ALA A 64 -7.71 17.16 -30.95
CA ALA A 64 -6.57 16.26 -31.14
C ALA A 64 -6.38 15.30 -29.96
N MET A 65 -6.53 15.76 -28.72
CA MET A 65 -6.41 14.91 -27.52
C MET A 65 -7.61 13.97 -27.40
N LEU A 66 -8.82 14.44 -27.75
CA LEU A 66 -10.04 13.63 -27.79
C LEU A 66 -9.95 12.49 -28.82
N ASP A 67 -9.32 12.76 -29.97
CA ASP A 67 -9.00 11.77 -31.00
C ASP A 67 -7.83 10.83 -30.60
N GLY A 68 -7.23 11.07 -29.42
CA GLY A 68 -6.14 10.30 -28.87
C GLY A 68 -4.78 10.56 -29.53
N GLN A 69 -4.61 11.72 -30.17
CA GLN A 69 -3.34 12.19 -30.69
C GLN A 69 -2.49 12.86 -29.60
N PRO A 70 -1.17 13.03 -29.82
CA PRO A 70 -0.35 13.81 -28.93
C PRO A 70 -0.85 15.25 -28.82
N GLY A 71 -0.80 15.80 -27.61
CA GLY A 71 -1.32 17.13 -27.33
C GLY A 71 -0.86 17.64 -25.97
N HIS A 72 -0.79 18.96 -25.85
CA HIS A 72 -0.39 19.66 -24.64
C HIS A 72 -1.35 20.82 -24.41
N MET A 73 -1.81 20.96 -23.18
CA MET A 73 -2.69 22.04 -22.73
C MET A 73 -2.21 22.52 -21.37
N GLU A 74 -1.96 23.83 -21.24
CA GLU A 74 -1.62 24.47 -19.97
C GLU A 74 -2.62 25.59 -19.69
N GLU A 75 -3.33 25.50 -18.58
CA GLU A 75 -4.30 26.50 -18.17
C GLU A 75 -4.36 26.63 -16.65
N HIS A 76 -4.28 27.87 -16.14
CA HIS A 76 -4.36 28.17 -14.71
C HIS A 76 -3.40 27.35 -13.82
N GLY A 77 -2.21 27.03 -14.33
CA GLY A 77 -1.21 26.22 -13.62
C GLY A 77 -1.53 24.72 -13.58
N GLN A 78 -2.52 24.28 -14.35
CA GLN A 78 -2.78 22.88 -14.65
C GLN A 78 -2.18 22.55 -16.02
N VAL A 79 -1.55 21.39 -16.13
CA VAL A 79 -0.91 20.92 -17.37
C VAL A 79 -1.48 19.54 -17.69
N ILE A 80 -1.97 19.37 -18.92
CA ILE A 80 -2.33 18.05 -19.46
C ILE A 80 -1.45 17.79 -20.66
N GLU A 81 -0.80 16.64 -20.66
CA GLU A 81 0.00 16.15 -21.76
C GLU A 81 -0.52 14.77 -22.16
N THR A 82 -0.68 14.56 -23.45
CA THR A 82 -1.00 13.26 -24.01
C THR A 82 0.06 12.90 -25.03
N GLU A 83 0.43 11.63 -25.07
CA GLU A 83 1.33 11.08 -26.09
C GLU A 83 0.75 9.79 -26.63
N ALA A 84 0.98 9.57 -27.91
CA ALA A 84 0.51 8.39 -28.62
C ALA A 84 1.55 7.93 -29.63
N PHE A 85 1.63 6.62 -29.84
CA PHE A 85 2.58 6.03 -30.78
C PHE A 85 2.06 4.72 -31.39
N GLU A 86 2.03 4.67 -32.72
CA GLU A 86 1.76 3.48 -33.55
C GLU A 86 0.56 2.59 -33.12
N GLN A 87 -0.52 3.16 -32.57
CA GLN A 87 -1.65 2.40 -32.00
C GLN A 87 -1.23 1.33 -30.96
N GLN A 88 -0.02 1.43 -30.44
CA GLN A 88 0.54 0.54 -29.44
C GLN A 88 0.61 1.23 -28.10
N TYR A 89 0.78 2.55 -28.09
CA TYR A 89 0.96 3.33 -26.89
C TYR A 89 0.01 4.51 -26.86
N TRP A 90 -0.56 4.75 -25.68
CA TRP A 90 -1.21 6.00 -25.35
C TRP A 90 -0.94 6.31 -23.88
N ALA A 91 -0.61 7.55 -23.57
CA ALA A 91 -0.45 8.01 -22.20
C ALA A 91 -0.99 9.41 -22.00
N LEU A 92 -1.31 9.68 -20.75
CA LEU A 92 -1.73 10.98 -20.26
C LEU A 92 -0.95 11.30 -18.98
N ARG A 93 -0.38 12.49 -18.93
CA ARG A 93 0.14 13.11 -17.73
C ARG A 93 -0.72 14.32 -17.41
N ASN A 94 -1.10 14.46 -16.16
CA ASN A 94 -1.85 15.59 -15.65
C ASN A 94 -1.15 16.15 -14.41
N GLU A 95 -0.70 17.39 -14.48
CA GLU A 95 -0.23 18.16 -13.33
C GLU A 95 -1.30 19.17 -12.92
N MET A 96 -1.64 19.24 -11.63
CA MET A 96 -2.58 20.23 -11.09
C MET A 96 -2.11 20.75 -9.73
N PRO A 97 -2.39 22.03 -9.40
CA PRO A 97 -2.18 22.51 -8.05
C PRO A 97 -3.09 21.77 -7.06
N ASP A 98 -2.69 21.70 -5.79
CA ASP A 98 -3.55 21.14 -4.75
C ASP A 98 -4.83 21.97 -4.62
N SER A 99 -5.96 21.39 -5.01
CA SER A 99 -7.29 21.97 -4.90
C SER A 99 -7.99 21.61 -3.57
N GLY A 100 -7.32 20.82 -2.72
CA GLY A 100 -7.92 20.27 -1.50
C GLY A 100 -8.79 19.04 -1.79
N ILE A 101 -9.38 18.49 -0.73
CA ILE A 101 -10.33 17.37 -0.82
C ILE A 101 -11.60 17.79 -0.09
N ASP A 102 -12.65 18.01 -0.87
CA ASP A 102 -13.94 18.55 -0.40
C ASP A 102 -13.77 19.83 0.43
N LYS A 103 -14.78 20.17 1.24
CA LYS A 103 -14.74 21.31 2.17
C LYS A 103 -13.89 21.05 3.42
N LYS A 104 -13.39 19.83 3.61
CA LYS A 104 -12.72 19.40 4.85
C LYS A 104 -11.21 19.56 4.79
N ILE A 105 -10.60 19.31 3.63
CA ILE A 105 -9.15 19.47 3.45
C ILE A 105 -8.94 20.69 2.55
N PRO A 106 -8.42 21.81 3.09
CA PRO A 106 -8.16 22.98 2.28
C PRO A 106 -6.99 22.74 1.32
N PRO A 107 -6.93 23.48 0.19
CA PRO A 107 -5.78 23.45 -0.71
C PRO A 107 -4.50 23.88 0.00
N VAL A 108 -3.39 23.19 -0.27
CA VAL A 108 -2.07 23.51 0.30
C VAL A 108 -1.21 24.24 -0.72
N ALA A 109 -0.88 25.51 -0.43
CA ALA A 109 -0.01 26.31 -1.27
C ALA A 109 1.38 25.66 -1.42
N GLY A 110 1.87 25.61 -2.66
CA GLY A 110 3.16 24.99 -2.99
C GLY A 110 3.12 23.46 -3.08
N ARG A 111 1.93 22.85 -3.06
CA ARG A 111 1.73 21.44 -3.41
C ARG A 111 1.08 21.33 -4.78
N SER A 112 1.57 20.40 -5.59
CA SER A 112 0.91 19.96 -6.83
C SER A 112 0.83 18.45 -6.92
N TRP A 113 -0.14 17.96 -7.67
CA TRP A 113 -0.41 16.56 -7.91
C TRP A 113 -0.10 16.24 -9.37
N ILE A 114 0.60 15.14 -9.59
CA ILE A 114 0.93 14.62 -10.92
C ILE A 114 0.28 13.26 -11.03
N THR A 115 -0.61 13.07 -11.99
CA THR A 115 -1.18 11.77 -12.34
C THR A 115 -0.66 11.34 -13.69
N GLU A 116 -0.02 10.18 -13.75
CA GLU A 116 0.45 9.55 -14.98
C GLU A 116 -0.36 8.28 -15.23
N ILE A 117 -0.86 8.13 -16.45
CA ILE A 117 -1.61 6.96 -16.91
C ILE A 117 -1.02 6.58 -18.25
N ALA A 118 -0.62 5.32 -18.42
CA ALA A 118 -0.08 4.83 -19.66
C ALA A 118 -0.65 3.44 -19.99
N PHE A 119 -1.00 3.26 -21.26
CA PHE A 119 -1.46 2.02 -21.85
C PHE A 119 -0.49 1.61 -22.93
N TYR A 120 -0.03 0.36 -22.87
CA TYR A 120 0.95 -0.17 -23.82
C TYR A 120 0.61 -1.57 -24.27
N ARG A 121 0.37 -1.73 -25.56
CA ARG A 121 0.13 -2.99 -26.25
C ARG A 121 1.45 -3.51 -26.79
N GLU A 122 2.09 -4.41 -26.03
CA GLU A 122 3.34 -5.06 -26.43
C GLU A 122 3.11 -6.24 -27.38
N GLY A 123 1.90 -6.81 -27.41
CA GLY A 123 1.58 -8.03 -28.16
C GLY A 123 0.11 -8.15 -28.56
N PRO A 124 -0.29 -9.31 -29.10
CA PRO A 124 -1.63 -9.52 -29.64
C PRO A 124 -2.71 -9.80 -28.59
N ASP A 125 -2.32 -10.05 -27.33
CA ASP A 125 -3.24 -10.63 -26.34
C ASP A 125 -3.70 -9.62 -25.28
N ASP A 126 -2.78 -8.80 -24.75
CA ASP A 126 -3.03 -7.97 -23.57
C ASP A 126 -2.52 -6.51 -23.78
N VAL A 127 -3.14 -5.55 -23.09
CA VAL A 127 -2.66 -4.17 -22.96
C VAL A 127 -2.12 -3.97 -21.55
N ARG A 128 -0.85 -3.60 -21.40
CA ARG A 128 -0.29 -3.23 -20.10
C ARG A 128 -0.85 -1.88 -19.64
N VAL A 129 -1.19 -1.79 -18.37
CA VAL A 129 -1.68 -0.57 -17.72
C VAL A 129 -0.71 -0.16 -16.64
N HIS A 130 -0.27 1.09 -16.71
CA HIS A 130 0.49 1.73 -15.65
C HIS A 130 -0.23 3.00 -15.22
N MET A 131 -0.40 3.17 -13.91
CA MET A 131 -0.92 4.40 -13.32
C MET A 131 -0.09 4.76 -12.10
N ALA A 132 0.32 6.02 -12.00
CA ALA A 132 1.03 6.53 -10.84
C ALA A 132 0.50 7.91 -10.47
N VAL A 133 0.46 8.18 -9.16
CA VAL A 133 0.14 9.51 -8.62
C VAL A 133 1.31 9.95 -7.76
N TYR A 134 1.78 11.16 -8.02
CA TYR A 134 2.82 11.81 -7.25
C TYR A 134 2.30 13.10 -6.65
N CYS A 135 2.80 13.43 -5.46
CA CYS A 135 2.63 14.69 -4.79
C CYS A 135 3.98 15.41 -4.85
N ARG A 136 4.05 16.52 -5.58
CA ARG A 136 5.20 17.43 -5.59
C ARG A 136 4.96 18.47 -4.49
N ASN A 137 5.77 18.43 -3.43
CA ASN A 137 5.58 19.23 -2.23
C ASN A 137 6.76 20.20 -2.05
N LEU A 138 6.53 21.52 -2.17
CA LEU A 138 7.56 22.52 -1.88
C LEU A 138 7.88 22.56 -0.38
N PRO A 139 9.06 23.08 0.02
CA PRO A 139 9.46 23.19 1.43
C PRO A 139 8.41 23.86 2.34
N MET A 140 7.69 24.86 1.83
CA MET A 140 6.61 25.55 2.56
C MET A 140 5.41 24.64 2.90
N ALA A 141 5.25 23.54 2.17
CA ALA A 141 4.13 22.61 2.32
C ALA A 141 4.49 21.34 3.12
N LYS A 142 5.75 21.18 3.59
CA LYS A 142 6.23 20.00 4.33
C LYS A 142 5.49 19.74 5.65
N GLY A 143 4.92 20.77 6.27
CA GLY A 143 4.18 20.63 7.53
C GLY A 143 2.74 20.10 7.38
N ASN A 144 2.24 19.96 6.15
CA ASN A 144 0.86 19.55 5.89
C ASN A 144 0.79 18.04 5.57
N GLU A 145 -0.19 17.35 6.14
CA GLU A 145 -0.42 15.93 5.85
C GLU A 145 -0.70 15.71 4.35
N ILE A 146 -0.17 14.61 3.82
CA ILE A 146 -0.40 14.17 2.44
C ILE A 146 -1.42 13.04 2.49
N HIS A 147 -2.63 13.32 2.01
CA HIS A 147 -3.69 12.34 1.94
C HIS A 147 -3.50 11.45 0.71
N ILE A 148 -3.45 10.13 0.92
CA ILE A 148 -3.25 9.18 -0.17
C ILE A 148 -4.57 8.99 -0.92
N LEU A 149 -4.58 9.39 -2.19
CA LEU A 149 -5.75 9.31 -3.06
C LEU A 149 -5.58 8.23 -4.13
N ARG A 150 -6.57 7.34 -4.23
CA ARG A 150 -6.74 6.43 -5.37
C ARG A 150 -7.53 7.17 -6.45
N PRO A 151 -6.99 7.37 -7.67
CA PRO A 151 -7.74 7.98 -8.77
C PRO A 151 -9.03 7.20 -9.06
N ARG A 152 -10.15 7.90 -9.28
CA ARG A 152 -11.43 7.25 -9.62
C ARG A 152 -11.34 6.39 -10.88
N ILE A 153 -10.56 6.82 -11.86
CA ILE A 153 -10.35 6.14 -13.14
C ILE A 153 -10.00 4.65 -13.01
N ILE A 154 -9.25 4.22 -11.98
CA ILE A 154 -8.95 2.78 -11.83
C ILE A 154 -10.22 1.97 -11.56
N ARG A 155 -11.16 2.53 -10.78
CA ARG A 155 -12.44 1.89 -10.50
C ARG A 155 -13.28 1.84 -11.77
N ASP A 156 -13.36 2.95 -12.50
CA ASP A 156 -14.13 3.02 -13.75
C ASP A 156 -13.58 2.00 -14.79
N LEU A 157 -12.26 1.82 -14.86
CA LEU A 157 -11.64 0.77 -15.68
C LEU A 157 -11.99 -0.64 -15.19
N ILE A 158 -11.94 -0.90 -13.88
CA ILE A 158 -12.27 -2.23 -13.32
C ILE A 158 -13.73 -2.61 -13.60
N GLU A 159 -14.66 -1.64 -13.56
CA GLU A 159 -16.09 -1.86 -13.81
C GLU A 159 -16.37 -2.35 -15.25
N THR A 160 -15.47 -2.13 -16.21
CA THR A 160 -15.56 -2.73 -17.56
C THR A 160 -15.33 -4.26 -17.58
N GLY A 161 -14.78 -4.83 -16.51
CA GLY A 161 -14.42 -6.24 -16.41
C GLY A 161 -13.16 -6.63 -17.20
N MET A 162 -12.44 -5.69 -17.81
CA MET A 162 -11.24 -5.98 -18.60
C MET A 162 -9.94 -5.97 -17.78
N VAL A 163 -9.95 -5.45 -16.54
CA VAL A 163 -8.73 -5.24 -15.75
C VAL A 163 -8.30 -6.49 -15.00
N TRP A 164 -7.03 -6.87 -15.16
CA TRP A 164 -6.36 -7.98 -14.49
C TRP A 164 -5.10 -7.52 -13.77
N ALA A 165 -4.84 -8.11 -12.59
CA ALA A 165 -3.56 -7.98 -11.89
C ALA A 165 -3.24 -9.30 -11.19
N ASP A 166 -1.95 -9.64 -11.10
CA ASP A 166 -1.45 -10.83 -10.41
C ASP A 166 -2.10 -12.16 -10.88
N GLY A 167 -2.53 -12.21 -12.15
CA GLY A 167 -3.21 -13.37 -12.74
C GLY A 167 -4.71 -13.47 -12.45
N LEU A 168 -5.30 -12.47 -11.77
CA LEU A 168 -6.73 -12.43 -11.48
C LEU A 168 -7.42 -11.22 -12.09
N ARG A 169 -8.66 -11.43 -12.54
CA ARG A 169 -9.55 -10.33 -12.92
C ARG A 169 -9.95 -9.55 -11.68
N LEU A 170 -9.75 -8.25 -11.69
CA LEU A 170 -10.16 -7.39 -10.59
C LEU A 170 -11.68 -7.21 -10.60
N SER A 171 -12.26 -7.11 -9.41
CA SER A 171 -13.69 -6.90 -9.20
C SER A 171 -13.90 -5.95 -8.04
N PRO A 172 -14.90 -5.03 -8.10
CA PRO A 172 -15.25 -4.20 -6.96
C PRO A 172 -15.92 -5.00 -5.82
N SER A 173 -16.29 -6.26 -6.07
CA SER A 173 -16.90 -7.15 -5.10
C SER A 173 -15.89 -8.15 -4.52
N PRO A 174 -16.11 -8.65 -3.28
CA PRO A 174 -15.31 -9.69 -2.66
C PRO A 174 -15.26 -10.97 -3.49
N TRP A 175 -14.07 -11.57 -3.55
CA TRP A 175 -13.94 -12.94 -4.03
C TRP A 175 -14.28 -13.92 -2.91
N HIS A 176 -15.51 -14.44 -2.94
CA HIS A 176 -15.93 -15.52 -2.05
C HIS A 176 -15.40 -16.85 -2.57
N ILE A 177 -14.58 -17.53 -1.76
CA ILE A 177 -14.07 -18.87 -2.07
C ILE A 177 -15.19 -19.88 -1.83
N LYS A 178 -15.61 -20.59 -2.88
CA LYS A 178 -16.74 -21.51 -2.80
C LYS A 178 -16.30 -22.97 -2.76
N ASN A 179 -15.16 -23.27 -3.36
CA ASN A 179 -14.71 -24.64 -3.55
C ASN A 179 -13.19 -24.77 -3.42
N ARG A 180 -12.71 -26.02 -3.46
CA ARG A 180 -11.27 -26.34 -3.36
C ARG A 180 -10.43 -25.76 -4.50
N SER A 181 -10.96 -25.73 -5.73
CA SER A 181 -10.23 -25.15 -6.86
C SER A 181 -10.00 -23.66 -6.65
N ASP A 182 -10.99 -22.93 -6.15
CA ASP A 182 -10.85 -21.51 -5.81
C ASP A 182 -9.77 -21.32 -4.73
N LEU A 183 -9.75 -22.21 -3.73
CA LEU A 183 -8.76 -22.18 -2.65
C LEU A 183 -7.33 -22.45 -3.16
N ASP A 184 -7.17 -23.39 -4.10
CA ASP A 184 -5.88 -23.67 -4.72
C ASP A 184 -5.38 -22.45 -5.51
N VAL A 185 -6.25 -21.78 -6.26
CA VAL A 185 -5.90 -20.52 -6.95
C VAL A 185 -5.55 -19.42 -5.96
N LEU A 186 -6.28 -19.30 -4.85
CA LEU A 186 -5.99 -18.34 -3.78
C LEU A 186 -4.61 -18.60 -3.17
N PHE A 187 -4.27 -19.85 -2.90
CA PHE A 187 -2.97 -20.22 -2.36
C PHE A 187 -1.84 -19.87 -3.33
N GLN A 188 -2.00 -20.19 -4.62
CA GLN A 188 -1.03 -19.82 -5.66
C GLN A 188 -0.85 -18.29 -5.75
N LEU A 189 -1.94 -17.52 -5.66
CA LEU A 189 -1.85 -16.06 -5.60
C LEU A 189 -1.07 -15.59 -4.37
N ALA A 190 -1.35 -16.18 -3.20
CA ALA A 190 -0.74 -15.76 -1.94
C ALA A 190 0.79 -15.92 -1.95
N VAL A 191 1.28 -17.06 -2.46
CA VAL A 191 2.71 -17.40 -2.51
C VAL A 191 3.44 -16.90 -3.76
N ASN A 192 2.74 -16.26 -4.69
CA ASN A 192 3.35 -15.69 -5.89
C ASN A 192 4.32 -14.55 -5.53
N LEU A 193 5.62 -14.79 -5.71
CA LEU A 193 6.68 -13.80 -5.44
C LEU A 193 6.60 -12.57 -6.37
N ASN A 194 6.01 -12.71 -7.55
CA ASN A 194 5.89 -11.63 -8.52
C ASN A 194 4.62 -10.80 -8.35
N ARG A 195 3.78 -11.14 -7.36
CA ARG A 195 2.54 -10.41 -7.04
C ARG A 195 2.87 -8.95 -6.70
N LYS A 196 2.10 -8.02 -7.25
CA LYS A 196 2.28 -6.57 -7.03
C LYS A 196 1.36 -6.03 -5.95
N MET A 197 0.14 -6.58 -5.82
CA MET A 197 -0.82 -6.10 -4.84
C MET A 197 -0.86 -6.97 -3.58
N PRO A 198 -1.07 -6.39 -2.38
CA PRO A 198 -1.41 -7.15 -1.18
C PRO A 198 -2.67 -8.01 -1.37
N LEU A 199 -2.75 -9.10 -0.61
CA LEU A 199 -3.88 -10.01 -0.57
C LEU A 199 -4.48 -9.91 0.82
N VAL A 200 -5.73 -9.49 0.89
CA VAL A 200 -6.44 -9.34 2.15
C VAL A 200 -7.49 -10.43 2.23
N ILE A 201 -7.37 -11.27 3.26
CA ILE A 201 -8.30 -12.37 3.51
C ILE A 201 -9.10 -12.04 4.76
N CYS A 202 -10.42 -12.19 4.68
CA CYS A 202 -11.32 -12.09 5.80
C CYS A 202 -12.00 -13.43 6.09
N GLY A 203 -11.99 -13.83 7.35
CA GLY A 203 -12.75 -14.98 7.82
C GLY A 203 -14.19 -14.58 8.13
N GLU A 204 -15.16 -15.22 7.50
CA GLU A 204 -16.58 -14.98 7.77
C GLU A 204 -16.96 -15.53 9.16
N ARG A 205 -17.86 -14.82 9.87
CA ARG A 205 -18.42 -15.32 11.14
C ARG A 205 -19.70 -16.12 10.85
N PRO A 206 -19.91 -17.29 11.49
CA PRO A 206 -21.07 -18.14 11.22
C PRO A 206 -22.44 -17.58 11.67
N ALA A 207 -22.50 -16.39 12.26
CA ALA A 207 -23.77 -15.78 12.68
C ALA A 207 -24.33 -14.86 11.58
N THR A 208 -25.42 -15.27 10.95
CA THR A 208 -26.11 -14.56 9.85
C THR A 208 -26.55 -13.13 10.18
N ASN A 209 -26.58 -12.77 11.46
CA ASN A 209 -27.07 -11.46 11.93
C ASN A 209 -25.96 -10.57 12.49
N ILE A 210 -24.73 -11.08 12.53
CA ILE A 210 -23.54 -10.32 12.92
C ILE A 210 -22.49 -10.64 11.86
N THR A 211 -22.67 -10.05 10.68
CA THR A 211 -21.49 -9.57 9.94
C THR A 211 -20.68 -8.76 10.94
N THR A 212 -19.37 -8.74 10.81
CA THR A 212 -18.39 -8.10 11.69
C THR A 212 -18.59 -6.57 11.86
N GLY A 213 -19.81 -6.03 11.79
CA GLY A 213 -20.10 -4.63 11.42
C GLY A 213 -19.49 -4.24 10.08
N PHE A 214 -18.80 -5.17 9.42
CA PHE A 214 -17.88 -4.93 8.33
C PHE A 214 -18.65 -5.18 7.05
N ASN A 215 -18.98 -4.10 6.36
CA ASN A 215 -19.55 -4.24 5.02
C ASN A 215 -18.44 -4.67 4.04
N HIS A 216 -18.42 -5.97 3.72
CA HIS A 216 -17.43 -6.56 2.82
C HIS A 216 -17.51 -5.98 1.41
N GLU A 217 -18.72 -5.71 0.90
CA GLU A 217 -18.95 -5.15 -0.43
C GLU A 217 -18.42 -3.72 -0.52
N ASP A 218 -18.81 -2.86 0.43
CA ASP A 218 -18.35 -1.46 0.47
C ASP A 218 -16.83 -1.40 0.64
N PHE A 219 -16.26 -2.26 1.49
CA PHE A 219 -14.83 -2.29 1.69
C PHE A 219 -14.08 -2.75 0.45
N ALA A 220 -14.53 -3.83 -0.20
CA ALA A 220 -13.94 -4.33 -1.43
C ALA A 220 -13.87 -3.24 -2.52
N GLY A 221 -14.96 -2.50 -2.73
CA GLY A 221 -15.00 -1.39 -3.68
C GLY A 221 -14.05 -0.24 -3.31
N ASN A 222 -13.81 -0.02 -2.01
CA ASN A 222 -12.91 1.00 -1.50
C ASN A 222 -11.42 0.66 -1.61
N ILE A 223 -11.07 -0.62 -1.73
CA ILE A 223 -9.69 -1.10 -1.87
C ILE A 223 -9.37 -1.76 -3.22
N THR A 224 -10.33 -1.81 -4.15
CA THR A 224 -10.06 -2.34 -5.49
C THR A 224 -8.97 -1.54 -6.20
N GLY A 225 -8.03 -2.22 -6.87
CA GLY A 225 -6.85 -1.60 -7.45
C GLY A 225 -5.77 -1.21 -6.44
N ILE A 226 -6.01 -1.41 -5.14
CA ILE A 226 -5.02 -1.31 -4.06
C ILE A 226 -4.61 -2.72 -3.60
N ALA A 227 -5.60 -3.59 -3.37
CA ALA A 227 -5.38 -4.95 -2.89
C ALA A 227 -6.43 -5.92 -3.43
N HIS A 228 -6.10 -7.21 -3.40
CA HIS A 228 -7.08 -8.29 -3.60
C HIS A 228 -7.87 -8.49 -2.30
N TRP A 229 -9.18 -8.68 -2.40
CA TRP A 229 -10.05 -8.89 -1.24
C TRP A 229 -10.82 -10.21 -1.34
N VAL A 230 -10.60 -11.08 -0.37
CA VAL A 230 -11.07 -12.47 -0.37
C VAL A 230 -11.81 -12.78 0.93
N VAL A 231 -12.91 -13.51 0.82
CA VAL A 231 -13.72 -13.95 1.96
C VAL A 231 -13.72 -15.47 2.03
N LEU A 232 -13.39 -16.01 3.20
CA LEU A 232 -13.40 -17.44 3.49
C LEU A 232 -14.52 -17.77 4.47
N ASP A 233 -15.34 -18.76 4.12
CA ASP A 233 -16.25 -19.38 5.08
C ASP A 233 -15.49 -20.29 6.07
N HIS A 234 -16.20 -20.88 7.03
CA HIS A 234 -15.59 -21.75 8.04
C HIS A 234 -14.89 -23.00 7.49
N ALA A 235 -15.47 -23.64 6.47
CA ALA A 235 -14.89 -24.82 5.84
C ALA A 235 -13.62 -24.46 5.05
N GLN A 236 -13.63 -23.33 4.35
CA GLN A 236 -12.48 -22.85 3.60
C GLN A 236 -11.38 -22.31 4.49
N MET A 237 -11.70 -21.67 5.62
CA MET A 237 -10.70 -21.28 6.62
C MET A 237 -9.94 -22.48 7.18
N THR A 238 -10.65 -23.57 7.47
CA THR A 238 -10.01 -24.80 7.97
C THR A 238 -9.05 -25.36 6.92
N SER A 239 -9.48 -25.41 5.66
CA SER A 239 -8.66 -25.89 4.55
C SER A 239 -7.46 -24.98 4.26
N TRP A 240 -7.65 -23.67 4.32
CA TRP A 240 -6.59 -22.66 4.21
C TRP A 240 -5.52 -22.86 5.29
N ASN A 241 -5.94 -22.99 6.55
CA ASN A 241 -5.05 -23.14 7.69
C ASN A 241 -4.15 -24.39 7.60
N LEU A 242 -4.66 -25.47 7.01
CA LEU A 242 -3.87 -26.67 6.74
C LEU A 242 -2.76 -26.42 5.71
N GLN A 243 -2.98 -25.53 4.74
CA GLN A 243 -1.99 -25.22 3.70
C GLN A 243 -0.95 -24.20 4.17
N VAL A 244 -1.39 -23.12 4.83
CA VAL A 244 -0.48 -22.01 5.22
C VAL A 244 0.25 -22.25 6.54
N GLY A 245 -0.27 -23.17 7.37
CA GLY A 245 0.28 -23.53 8.67
C GLY A 245 -0.04 -22.53 9.80
N ALA A 246 0.50 -22.83 10.98
CA ALA A 246 0.07 -22.20 12.25
C ALA A 246 0.35 -20.69 12.32
N THR A 247 1.46 -20.23 11.74
CA THR A 247 1.90 -18.83 11.81
C THR A 247 1.03 -17.92 10.93
N ALA A 248 0.54 -18.46 9.82
CA ALA A 248 -0.22 -17.77 8.78
C ALA A 248 -1.73 -18.07 8.79
N ARG A 249 -2.24 -18.77 9.82
CA ARG A 249 -3.65 -19.16 9.95
C ARG A 249 -4.65 -17.98 10.03
N MET A 250 -5.90 -18.27 9.71
CA MET A 250 -7.07 -17.41 9.78
C MET A 250 -8.11 -17.98 10.74
N GLU A 251 -8.83 -17.11 11.45
CA GLU A 251 -9.94 -17.49 12.33
C GLU A 251 -11.18 -16.65 11.98
N PRO A 252 -12.39 -17.09 12.39
CA PRO A 252 -13.62 -16.34 12.13
C PRO A 252 -13.57 -14.88 12.61
N GLY A 253 -13.88 -13.95 11.73
CA GLY A 253 -13.88 -12.51 11.97
C GLY A 253 -12.50 -11.85 11.96
N TRP A 254 -11.44 -12.59 11.65
CA TRP A 254 -10.11 -12.00 11.45
C TRP A 254 -10.00 -11.40 10.05
N VAL A 255 -9.19 -10.34 9.94
CA VAL A 255 -8.70 -9.83 8.65
C VAL A 255 -7.19 -9.96 8.64
N ARG A 256 -6.61 -10.53 7.59
CA ARG A 256 -5.16 -10.70 7.48
C ARG A 256 -4.67 -10.19 6.14
N ILE A 257 -3.55 -9.48 6.16
CA ILE A 257 -2.91 -8.93 4.97
C ILE A 257 -1.66 -9.74 4.67
N TYR A 258 -1.69 -10.43 3.54
CA TYR A 258 -0.55 -11.13 2.95
C TYR A 258 0.09 -10.21 1.90
N TYR A 259 1.16 -9.51 2.27
CA TYR A 259 1.95 -8.71 1.34
C TYR A 259 2.68 -9.60 0.31
N PRO A 260 3.08 -9.06 -0.86
CA PRO A 260 4.01 -9.69 -1.79
C PRO A 260 5.25 -10.28 -1.08
N GLY A 261 5.72 -11.43 -1.56
CA GLY A 261 6.82 -12.17 -0.93
C GLY A 261 6.40 -13.03 0.29
N PHE A 262 5.10 -13.29 0.46
CA PHE A 262 4.61 -14.17 1.52
C PHE A 262 5.09 -15.61 1.32
N GLU A 263 5.71 -16.14 2.37
CA GLU A 263 6.19 -17.53 2.45
C GLU A 263 5.47 -18.27 3.59
N PRO A 264 4.74 -19.37 3.29
CA PRO A 264 4.11 -20.18 4.32
C PRO A 264 5.13 -20.73 5.32
N ASN A 265 4.76 -20.81 6.60
CA ASN A 265 5.58 -21.35 7.69
C ASN A 265 6.92 -20.65 7.96
N HIS A 266 7.16 -19.44 7.44
CA HIS A 266 8.38 -18.68 7.72
C HIS A 266 8.17 -17.69 8.89
N PRO A 267 8.77 -17.91 10.09
CA PRO A 267 8.52 -17.08 11.27
C PRO A 267 9.07 -15.65 11.15
N GLY A 268 10.09 -15.44 10.31
CA GLY A 268 10.69 -14.12 10.07
C GLY A 268 9.73 -13.07 9.49
N ASN A 269 8.59 -13.51 8.93
CA ASN A 269 7.60 -12.63 8.28
C ASN A 269 6.29 -12.48 9.09
N GLU A 270 6.23 -13.01 10.32
CA GLU A 270 5.00 -12.99 11.14
C GLU A 270 4.48 -11.59 11.45
N THR A 271 5.40 -10.64 11.71
CA THR A 271 5.05 -9.24 12.01
C THR A 271 4.51 -8.51 10.78
N LEU A 272 5.04 -8.85 9.60
CA LEU A 272 4.62 -8.27 8.32
C LEU A 272 3.19 -8.73 7.95
N HIS A 273 2.85 -9.98 8.24
CA HIS A 273 1.55 -10.58 7.91
C HIS A 273 0.68 -10.77 9.14
N ARG A 274 0.69 -9.81 10.07
CA ARG A 274 -0.08 -9.94 11.33
C ARG A 274 -1.59 -10.05 11.07
N PRO A 275 -2.32 -10.89 11.84
CA PRO A 275 -3.77 -10.88 11.81
C PRO A 275 -4.27 -9.62 12.52
N TYR A 276 -5.34 -9.06 12.02
CA TYR A 276 -6.06 -7.94 12.61
C TYR A 276 -7.37 -8.48 13.19
N THR A 277 -7.50 -8.30 14.50
CA THR A 277 -8.59 -8.89 15.29
C THR A 277 -9.33 -7.77 16.03
N ASN A 278 -10.27 -7.08 15.37
CA ASN A 278 -11.45 -6.52 16.04
C ASN A 278 -12.32 -5.73 15.06
N PRO A 279 -13.63 -6.00 15.07
CA PRO A 279 -14.62 -4.98 14.78
C PRO A 279 -15.51 -4.63 16.00
N THR A 280 -15.36 -5.35 17.13
CA THR A 280 -16.40 -5.45 18.17
C THR A 280 -16.07 -4.84 19.53
N ASP A 281 -14.86 -4.32 19.75
CA ASP A 281 -14.62 -3.50 20.95
C ASP A 281 -14.87 -2.03 20.64
N ASP A 282 -15.85 -1.44 21.32
CA ASP A 282 -16.21 0.00 21.35
C ASP A 282 -15.06 0.93 21.77
N ILE A 283 -13.84 0.40 21.95
CA ILE A 283 -12.66 1.05 22.50
C ILE A 283 -11.70 1.52 21.39
N HIS A 284 -11.92 1.11 20.13
CA HIS A 284 -11.08 1.55 19.01
C HIS A 284 -11.74 2.68 18.23
N HIS A 285 -11.16 3.88 18.35
CA HIS A 285 -11.42 5.00 17.47
C HIS A 285 -10.30 5.12 16.44
N PHE A 286 -10.65 5.58 15.24
CA PHE A 286 -9.68 5.92 14.20
C PHE A 286 -9.96 7.35 13.76
N GLU A 287 -8.95 8.20 13.83
CA GLU A 287 -9.05 9.58 13.39
C GLU A 287 -8.42 9.75 12.02
N ASP A 288 -9.18 10.31 11.09
CA ASP A 288 -8.69 10.81 9.82
C ASP A 288 -9.30 12.18 9.52
N TYR A 289 -9.04 12.71 8.32
CA TYR A 289 -9.56 14.00 7.89
C TYR A 289 -11.10 14.07 7.77
N HIS A 290 -11.82 12.95 7.87
CA HIS A 290 -13.27 12.93 7.96
C HIS A 290 -13.79 13.06 9.39
N GLY A 291 -12.93 12.93 10.40
CA GLY A 291 -13.24 13.00 11.82
C GLY A 291 -12.82 11.74 12.57
N ILE A 292 -13.37 11.59 13.78
CA ILE A 292 -13.18 10.40 14.61
C ILE A 292 -14.25 9.37 14.24
N HIS A 293 -13.81 8.19 13.85
CA HIS A 293 -14.65 7.04 13.51
C HIS A 293 -14.59 6.00 14.62
N TYR A 294 -15.62 5.18 14.74
CA TYR A 294 -15.72 4.13 15.75
C TYR A 294 -16.08 2.78 15.14
N GLY A 295 -15.76 1.70 15.85
CA GLY A 295 -16.17 0.33 15.51
C GLY A 295 -15.67 -0.14 14.13
N ALA A 296 -16.56 -0.73 13.33
CA ALA A 296 -16.20 -1.35 12.06
C ALA A 296 -15.76 -0.33 10.99
N GLU A 297 -16.32 0.87 10.96
CA GLU A 297 -15.87 1.92 10.03
C GLU A 297 -14.44 2.36 10.34
N ALA A 298 -14.12 2.59 11.62
CA ALA A 298 -12.77 2.89 12.07
C ALA A 298 -11.78 1.80 11.64
N PHE A 299 -12.16 0.54 11.80
CA PHE A 299 -11.35 -0.60 11.40
C PHE A 299 -11.12 -0.66 9.88
N GLN A 300 -12.16 -0.45 9.06
CA GLN A 300 -12.03 -0.38 7.60
C GLN A 300 -11.06 0.72 7.17
N ARG A 301 -11.20 1.93 7.73
CA ARG A 301 -10.30 3.05 7.44
C ARG A 301 -8.87 2.78 7.86
N PHE A 302 -8.68 2.12 9.01
CA PHE A 302 -7.37 1.68 9.48
C PHE A 302 -6.70 0.69 8.52
N ILE A 303 -7.41 -0.35 8.07
CA ILE A 303 -6.88 -1.31 7.10
C ILE A 303 -6.57 -0.62 5.77
N LYS A 304 -7.46 0.24 5.27
CA LYS A 304 -7.24 1.03 4.05
C LYS A 304 -5.99 1.90 4.17
N LYS A 305 -5.79 2.60 5.28
CA LYS A 305 -4.58 3.40 5.54
C LYS A 305 -3.32 2.54 5.47
N HIS A 306 -3.32 1.36 6.10
CA HIS A 306 -2.20 0.43 6.02
C HIS A 306 -1.88 -0.03 4.58
N LEU A 307 -2.90 -0.33 3.78
CA LEU A 307 -2.73 -0.73 2.38
C LEU A 307 -2.20 0.43 1.52
N CYS A 308 -2.76 1.63 1.69
CA CYS A 308 -2.29 2.84 1.00
C CYS A 308 -0.83 3.16 1.35
N THR A 309 -0.46 3.08 2.63
CA THR A 309 0.93 3.28 3.07
C THR A 309 1.86 2.24 2.44
N TYR A 310 1.43 0.98 2.31
CA TYR A 310 2.24 -0.02 1.61
C TYR A 310 2.46 0.35 0.13
N ILE A 311 1.40 0.70 -0.61
CA ILE A 311 1.51 1.08 -2.03
C ILE A 311 2.41 2.29 -2.24
N ARG A 312 2.40 3.24 -1.31
CA ARG A 312 3.31 4.39 -1.31
C ARG A 312 4.77 3.95 -1.44
N HIS A 313 5.17 2.92 -0.68
CA HIS A 313 6.54 2.44 -0.57
C HIS A 313 6.87 1.22 -1.47
N ALA A 314 5.86 0.52 -1.98
CA ALA A 314 6.08 -0.65 -2.81
C ALA A 314 6.83 -0.27 -4.10
N THR A 315 7.75 -1.12 -4.55
CA THR A 315 8.60 -0.84 -5.71
C THR A 315 7.78 -0.80 -6.99
N LEU A 316 7.94 0.27 -7.77
CA LEU A 316 7.34 0.40 -9.08
C LEU A 316 8.27 -0.18 -10.15
N ASP A 317 7.77 -1.12 -10.96
CA ASP A 317 8.53 -1.62 -12.11
C ASP A 317 8.49 -0.60 -13.25
N ARG A 318 9.53 0.23 -13.35
CA ARG A 318 9.61 1.26 -14.40
C ARG A 318 9.75 0.71 -15.81
N SER A 319 10.12 -0.57 -15.96
CA SER A 319 10.24 -1.22 -17.26
C SER A 319 8.92 -1.81 -17.77
N PHE A 320 7.88 -1.78 -16.94
CA PHE A 320 6.59 -2.38 -17.26
C PHE A 320 5.91 -1.68 -18.45
N VAL A 321 5.96 -0.36 -18.50
CA VAL A 321 5.45 0.47 -19.61
C VAL A 321 6.48 1.55 -19.90
N PRO A 322 6.81 1.83 -21.19
CA PRO A 322 7.72 2.93 -21.54
C PRO A 322 7.23 4.26 -20.96
N SER A 323 8.15 5.12 -20.52
CA SER A 323 7.76 6.44 -20.02
C SER A 323 7.23 7.35 -21.14
N ILE A 324 6.39 8.32 -20.79
CA ILE A 324 5.85 9.32 -21.75
C ILE A 324 6.98 10.00 -22.52
N THR A 325 8.05 10.31 -21.81
CA THR A 325 9.29 10.88 -22.28
C THR A 325 10.01 9.99 -23.29
N GLU A 326 10.16 8.70 -23.01
CA GLU A 326 10.79 7.75 -23.93
C GLU A 326 10.02 7.64 -25.25
N VAL A 327 8.69 7.60 -25.18
CA VAL A 327 7.85 7.49 -26.37
C VAL A 327 7.87 8.76 -27.20
N TYR A 328 7.83 9.93 -26.56
CA TYR A 328 8.02 11.21 -27.24
C TYR A 328 9.34 11.25 -28.01
N ASN A 329 10.45 10.85 -27.36
CA ASN A 329 11.76 10.82 -27.99
C ASN A 329 11.79 9.89 -29.21
N ARG A 330 11.15 8.70 -29.11
CA ARG A 330 11.03 7.78 -30.25
C ARG A 330 10.22 8.38 -31.40
N ARG A 331 9.11 9.06 -31.10
CA ARG A 331 8.27 9.76 -32.10
C ARG A 331 9.08 10.83 -32.83
N ILE A 332 9.78 11.71 -32.11
CA ILE A 332 10.64 12.73 -32.72
C ILE A 332 11.73 12.09 -33.59
N GLN A 333 12.35 11.00 -33.14
CA GLN A 333 13.38 10.31 -33.91
C GLN A 333 12.83 9.74 -35.24
N GLN A 334 11.61 9.21 -35.25
CA GLN A 334 10.95 8.76 -36.48
C GLN A 334 10.58 9.95 -37.39
N GLU A 335 9.99 11.01 -36.85
CA GLU A 335 9.66 12.23 -37.63
C GLU A 335 10.90 12.84 -38.29
N ARG A 336 12.07 12.76 -37.64
CA ARG A 336 13.36 13.16 -38.21
C ARG A 336 13.81 12.25 -39.36
N ALA A 337 13.64 10.95 -39.22
CA ALA A 337 14.00 10.00 -40.28
C ALA A 337 13.13 10.22 -41.54
N ASP A 338 11.88 10.67 -41.33
CA ASP A 338 10.91 10.86 -42.40
C ASP A 338 10.89 12.28 -43.00
N SER A 339 11.49 13.29 -42.34
CA SER A 339 11.47 14.70 -42.81
C SER A 339 12.78 15.14 -43.48
N PRO A 340 12.79 15.46 -44.79
CA PRO A 340 14.01 15.78 -45.56
C PRO A 340 14.42 17.27 -45.55
N ALA A 341 13.88 18.14 -44.67
CA ALA A 341 14.09 19.60 -44.75
C ALA A 341 14.79 20.22 -43.52
N ASP A 342 15.95 20.85 -43.74
CA ASP A 342 16.84 21.42 -42.70
C ASP A 342 16.18 22.45 -41.75
N ALA A 343 15.17 23.19 -42.19
CA ALA A 343 14.50 24.20 -41.36
C ALA A 343 13.55 23.61 -40.30
N GLN A 344 12.91 22.47 -40.60
CA GLN A 344 12.07 21.74 -39.63
C GLN A 344 12.93 20.99 -38.62
N VAL A 345 14.12 20.55 -39.05
CA VAL A 345 15.11 19.89 -38.20
C VAL A 345 15.59 20.80 -37.06
N ILE A 346 15.78 22.11 -37.30
CA ILE A 346 16.17 23.07 -36.25
C ILE A 346 15.07 23.27 -35.20
N ASP A 347 13.80 23.36 -35.61
CA ASP A 347 12.67 23.47 -34.66
C ASP A 347 12.53 22.19 -33.82
N LEU A 348 12.70 21.03 -34.45
CA LEU A 348 12.75 19.73 -33.76
C LEU A 348 13.95 19.63 -32.79
N TYR A 349 15.09 20.24 -33.09
CA TYR A 349 16.23 20.29 -32.15
C TYR A 349 15.97 21.24 -30.97
N ASN A 350 15.33 22.40 -31.20
CA ASN A 350 15.01 23.31 -30.11
C ASN A 350 13.99 22.69 -29.14
N LYS A 351 12.95 22.03 -29.66
CA LYS A 351 11.99 21.26 -28.86
C LYS A 351 12.66 20.15 -28.06
N GLU A 352 13.59 19.40 -28.68
CA GLU A 352 14.37 18.38 -27.98
C GLU A 352 15.28 18.98 -26.89
N ILE A 353 15.91 20.14 -27.12
CA ILE A 353 16.74 20.80 -26.10
C ILE A 353 15.90 21.22 -24.90
N GLU A 354 14.72 21.81 -25.11
CA GLU A 354 13.81 22.19 -24.02
C GLU A 354 13.34 20.96 -23.25
N GLN A 355 12.97 19.90 -23.96
CA GLN A 355 12.53 18.67 -23.35
C GLN A 355 13.67 17.95 -22.61
N LEU A 356 14.88 17.85 -23.17
CA LEU A 356 16.05 17.29 -22.49
C LEU A 356 16.39 18.08 -21.23
N ARG A 357 16.23 19.41 -21.25
CA ARG A 357 16.37 20.23 -20.04
C ARG A 357 15.32 19.90 -19.00
N HIS A 358 14.06 19.71 -19.41
CA HIS A 358 12.99 19.27 -18.52
C HIS A 358 13.28 17.88 -17.93
N GLN A 359 13.68 16.91 -18.77
CA GLN A 359 14.06 15.56 -18.36
C GLN A 359 15.22 15.54 -17.37
N ILE A 360 16.26 16.35 -17.62
CA ILE A 360 17.40 16.48 -16.69
C ILE A 360 16.91 17.00 -15.35
N GLU A 361 16.05 18.02 -15.33
CA GLU A 361 15.50 18.55 -14.10
C GLU A 361 14.63 17.51 -13.36
N GLU A 362 13.77 16.79 -14.06
CA GLU A 362 12.95 15.72 -13.49
C GLU A 362 13.78 14.55 -12.96
N LEU A 363 14.74 14.05 -13.73
CA LEU A 363 15.64 12.98 -13.31
C LEU A 363 16.45 13.39 -12.09
N ASN A 364 16.93 14.64 -12.07
CA ASN A 364 17.60 15.16 -10.90
C ASN A 364 16.66 15.18 -9.70
N GLN A 365 15.40 15.62 -9.85
CA GLN A 365 14.41 15.65 -8.76
C GLN A 365 14.10 14.24 -8.25
N LEU A 366 13.94 13.27 -9.15
CA LEU A 366 13.71 11.87 -8.82
C LEU A 366 14.90 11.22 -8.12
N LEU A 367 16.13 11.47 -8.60
CA LEU A 367 17.34 10.96 -8.00
C LEU A 367 17.46 11.46 -6.56
N GLN A 368 17.27 12.76 -6.34
CA GLN A 368 17.34 13.32 -4.99
C GLN A 368 16.20 12.79 -4.10
N ALA A 369 14.97 12.66 -4.61
CA ALA A 369 13.87 12.06 -3.85
C ALA A 369 14.19 10.62 -3.41
N SER A 370 14.83 9.84 -4.29
CA SER A 370 15.30 8.48 -3.96
C SER A 370 16.42 8.49 -2.91
N GLU A 371 17.35 9.45 -2.98
CA GLU A 371 18.40 9.63 -1.98
C GLU A 371 17.83 10.06 -0.62
N GLU A 372 16.86 10.96 -0.60
CA GLU A 372 16.15 11.39 0.61
C GLU A 372 15.34 10.26 1.24
N GLU A 373 14.63 9.46 0.44
CA GLU A 373 13.90 8.28 0.92
C GLU A 373 14.85 7.24 1.52
N LYS A 374 15.98 6.96 0.84
CA LYS A 374 17.03 6.08 1.38
C LYS A 374 17.60 6.61 2.69
N ALA A 375 17.85 7.91 2.78
CA ALA A 375 18.36 8.54 3.99
C ALA A 375 17.34 8.47 5.15
N LEU A 376 16.04 8.65 4.86
CA LEU A 376 14.98 8.53 5.85
C LEU A 376 14.86 7.08 6.37
N LEU A 377 14.83 6.11 5.46
CA LEU A 377 14.81 4.68 5.81
C LEU A 377 16.05 4.28 6.63
N ALA A 378 17.22 4.79 6.28
CA ALA A 378 18.45 4.55 7.04
C ALA A 378 18.34 5.09 8.48
N ARG A 379 17.79 6.30 8.67
CA ARG A 379 17.56 6.88 10.01
C ARG A 379 16.54 6.07 10.82
N GLN A 380 15.43 5.67 10.21
CA GLN A 380 14.41 4.85 10.88
C GLN A 380 15.01 3.52 11.34
N ASN A 381 15.77 2.85 10.48
CA ASN A 381 16.46 1.61 10.82
C ASN A 381 17.47 1.82 11.96
N GLU A 382 18.21 2.94 11.96
CA GLU A 382 19.18 3.26 13.02
C GLU A 382 18.48 3.54 14.36
N GLU A 383 17.36 4.25 14.35
CA GLU A 383 16.53 4.48 15.55
C GLU A 383 15.92 3.18 16.10
N GLU A 384 15.37 2.33 15.23
CA GLU A 384 14.83 1.02 15.64
C GLU A 384 15.92 0.11 16.18
N PHE A 385 17.08 0.07 15.51
CA PHE A 385 18.24 -0.68 15.98
C PHE A 385 18.72 -0.18 17.35
N GLY A 386 18.76 1.13 17.56
CA GLY A 386 19.10 1.73 18.86
C GLY A 386 18.11 1.36 19.97
N LYS A 387 16.80 1.38 19.70
CA LYS A 387 15.76 0.95 20.64
C LYS A 387 15.91 -0.53 21.00
N LEU A 388 16.10 -1.39 20.01
CA LEU A 388 16.31 -2.83 20.21
C LEU A 388 17.58 -3.12 21.02
N GLN A 389 18.68 -2.39 20.76
CA GLN A 389 19.90 -2.53 21.55
C GLN A 389 19.69 -2.12 23.02
N GLN A 390 18.96 -1.03 23.29
CA GLN A 390 18.60 -0.62 24.65
C GLN A 390 17.75 -1.69 25.34
N GLU A 391 16.76 -2.24 24.66
CA GLU A 391 15.89 -3.28 25.21
C GLU A 391 16.69 -4.55 25.54
N ILE A 392 17.58 -4.99 24.64
CA ILE A 392 18.48 -6.12 24.88
C ILE A 392 19.37 -5.85 26.11
N ALA A 393 19.92 -4.64 26.25
CA ALA A 393 20.75 -4.27 27.40
C ALA A 393 19.96 -4.31 28.71
N GLN A 394 18.72 -3.78 28.71
CA GLN A 394 17.83 -3.82 29.87
C GLN A 394 17.45 -5.25 30.27
N LEU A 395 17.09 -6.10 29.28
CA LEU A 395 16.74 -7.50 29.51
C LEU A 395 17.93 -8.30 30.04
N LYS A 396 19.13 -8.10 29.47
CA LYS A 396 20.37 -8.70 30.01
C LYS A 396 20.65 -8.25 31.43
N GLY A 397 20.47 -6.96 31.74
CA GLY A 397 20.61 -6.43 33.10
C GLY A 397 19.64 -7.08 34.10
N ARG A 398 18.36 -7.25 33.71
CA ARG A 398 17.36 -7.97 34.52
C ARG A 398 17.74 -9.43 34.73
N LEU A 399 18.19 -10.11 33.68
CA LEU A 399 18.64 -11.51 33.76
C LEU A 399 19.82 -11.66 34.72
N ILE A 400 20.80 -10.77 34.65
CA ILE A 400 21.95 -10.76 35.57
C ILE A 400 21.46 -10.51 37.00
N ALA A 401 20.61 -9.52 37.23
CA ALA A 401 20.08 -9.22 38.56
C ALA A 401 19.29 -10.42 39.16
N LEU A 402 18.47 -11.09 38.36
CA LEU A 402 17.74 -12.29 38.76
C LEU A 402 18.68 -13.45 39.07
N ASN A 403 19.70 -13.68 38.23
CA ASN A 403 20.69 -14.74 38.45
C ASN A 403 21.57 -14.47 39.67
N THR A 404 21.98 -13.22 39.91
CA THR A 404 22.73 -12.84 41.10
C THR A 404 21.88 -13.01 42.35
N LYS A 405 20.61 -12.60 42.32
CA LYS A 405 19.67 -12.82 43.43
C LYS A 405 19.50 -14.31 43.73
N ARG A 406 19.36 -15.14 42.68
CA ARG A 406 19.30 -16.60 42.79
C ARG A 406 20.59 -17.22 43.33
N ALA A 407 21.75 -16.69 42.99
CA ALA A 407 23.05 -17.18 43.47
C ALA A 407 23.37 -16.73 44.90
N SER A 408 22.79 -15.62 45.36
CA SER A 408 22.96 -15.09 46.72
C SER A 408 21.99 -15.68 47.76
N GLU A 409 20.96 -16.40 47.33
CA GLU A 409 20.15 -17.21 48.24
C GLU A 409 20.96 -18.45 48.66
N PRO A 410 21.22 -18.66 49.96
CA PRO A 410 21.90 -19.88 50.39
C PRO A 410 21.08 -21.08 49.92
N LEU A 411 21.71 -22.03 49.23
CA LEU A 411 21.17 -23.37 49.06
C LEU A 411 21.15 -24.00 50.46
N SER A 412 20.09 -23.76 51.23
CA SER A 412 19.63 -24.78 52.16
C SER A 412 19.31 -26.01 51.34
N ASP A 413 19.79 -27.17 51.77
CA ASP A 413 19.49 -28.45 51.14
C ASP A 413 17.97 -28.65 51.13
N TRP A 414 17.34 -28.29 50.02
CA TRP A 414 15.89 -28.39 49.78
C TRP A 414 15.37 -29.83 49.92
N ARG A 415 16.27 -30.80 50.02
CA ARG A 415 15.99 -32.21 50.30
C ARG A 415 15.48 -32.45 51.72
N ASP A 416 15.68 -31.50 52.64
CA ASP A 416 15.25 -31.61 54.04
C ASP A 416 13.97 -30.80 54.34
N ILE A 417 13.38 -30.14 53.33
CA ILE A 417 12.14 -29.36 53.49
C ILE A 417 10.95 -30.29 53.25
N VAL A 418 10.50 -30.94 54.33
CA VAL A 418 9.33 -31.82 54.36
C VAL A 418 8.14 -31.06 54.98
N PRO A 419 6.93 -31.13 54.42
CA PRO A 419 5.75 -30.56 55.07
C PRO A 419 5.54 -31.19 56.46
N PRO A 420 5.17 -30.42 57.50
CA PRO A 420 4.90 -30.96 58.83
C PRO A 420 3.82 -32.06 58.78
N GLU A 421 4.09 -33.22 59.39
CA GLU A 421 3.21 -34.41 59.32
C GLU A 421 1.78 -34.16 59.84
N GLU A 422 1.59 -33.16 60.71
CA GLU A 422 0.31 -32.83 61.33
C GLU A 422 -0.60 -31.91 60.47
N GLU A 423 -0.13 -31.40 59.32
CA GLU A 423 -0.87 -30.47 58.46
C GLU A 423 -0.95 -30.89 56.97
N CYS A 424 -0.73 -32.16 56.67
CA CYS A 424 -0.64 -32.69 55.31
C CYS A 424 -2.03 -32.97 54.67
N THR A 425 -2.89 -31.94 54.58
CA THR A 425 -4.09 -31.99 53.72
C THR A 425 -3.79 -31.44 52.32
N TRP A 426 -4.38 -32.03 51.27
CA TRP A 426 -4.05 -31.72 49.88
C TRP A 426 -4.26 -30.24 49.50
N GLU A 427 -5.27 -29.57 50.06
CA GLU A 427 -5.50 -28.14 49.84
C GLU A 427 -4.36 -27.28 50.44
N ARG A 428 -3.87 -27.66 51.62
CA ARG A 428 -2.76 -26.97 52.27
C ARG A 428 -1.40 -27.28 51.64
N LEU A 429 -1.25 -28.44 51.00
CA LEU A 429 -0.04 -28.76 50.23
C LEU A 429 0.14 -27.79 49.05
N VAL A 430 -0.94 -27.43 48.35
CA VAL A 430 -0.88 -26.46 47.24
C VAL A 430 -0.46 -25.08 47.76
N ASP A 431 -1.05 -24.63 48.87
CA ASP A 431 -0.70 -23.36 49.49
C ASP A 431 0.74 -23.37 50.02
N TRP A 432 1.20 -24.49 50.59
CA TRP A 432 2.56 -24.66 51.10
C TRP A 432 3.58 -24.67 49.95
N VAL A 433 3.33 -25.36 48.85
CA VAL A 433 4.20 -25.34 47.65
C VAL A 433 4.29 -23.93 47.06
N ASN A 434 3.17 -23.21 47.00
CA ASN A 434 3.15 -21.84 46.50
C ASN A 434 3.85 -20.84 47.44
N THR A 435 3.99 -21.16 48.72
CA THR A 435 4.59 -20.28 49.72
C THR A 435 6.07 -20.58 49.95
N GLU A 436 6.42 -21.85 50.18
CA GLU A 436 7.77 -22.29 50.55
C GLU A 436 8.64 -22.68 49.34
N LEU A 437 8.02 -23.05 48.20
CA LEU A 437 8.73 -23.42 46.96
C LEU A 437 8.46 -22.43 45.80
N ALA A 438 7.99 -21.23 46.12
CA ALA A 438 7.65 -20.17 45.19
C ALA A 438 8.81 -19.87 44.21
N GLY A 439 8.56 -19.99 42.91
CA GLY A 439 9.55 -19.73 41.87
C GLY A 439 10.60 -20.83 41.65
N ARG A 440 10.57 -21.92 42.44
CA ARG A 440 11.42 -23.11 42.29
C ARG A 440 10.63 -24.32 41.80
N LEU A 441 9.39 -24.47 42.26
CA LEU A 441 8.42 -25.44 41.76
C LEU A 441 7.17 -24.67 41.30
N ILE A 442 6.71 -24.91 40.08
CA ILE A 442 5.45 -24.34 39.57
C ILE A 442 4.48 -25.50 39.38
N LEU A 443 3.42 -25.54 40.20
CA LEU A 443 2.31 -26.43 39.97
C LEU A 443 1.51 -25.91 38.77
N LEU A 444 1.42 -26.73 37.73
CA LEU A 444 0.64 -26.38 36.55
C LEU A 444 -0.86 -26.41 36.90
N PRO A 445 -1.71 -25.53 36.32
CA PRO A 445 -3.15 -25.46 36.65
C PRO A 445 -3.91 -26.78 36.45
N ARG A 446 -3.40 -27.65 35.57
CA ARG A 446 -3.96 -28.98 35.32
C ARG A 446 -3.71 -29.93 36.50
N THR A 447 -2.56 -29.80 37.15
CA THR A 447 -2.19 -30.55 38.35
C THR A 447 -3.06 -30.14 39.54
N HIS A 448 -3.46 -28.86 39.63
CA HIS A 448 -4.41 -28.40 40.65
C HIS A 448 -5.78 -29.10 40.56
N LYS A 449 -6.25 -29.39 39.33
CA LYS A 449 -7.51 -30.12 39.13
C LYS A 449 -7.37 -31.60 39.43
N MET A 450 -6.29 -32.24 38.95
CA MET A 450 -6.09 -33.69 39.13
C MET A 450 -5.80 -34.07 40.59
N ILE A 451 -5.17 -33.19 41.37
CA ILE A 451 -4.93 -33.43 42.80
C ILE A 451 -6.24 -33.38 43.60
N ARG A 452 -7.20 -32.54 43.20
CA ARG A 452 -8.55 -32.48 43.80
C ARG A 452 -9.46 -33.65 43.42
N GLU A 453 -9.19 -34.33 42.30
CA GLU A 453 -9.93 -35.51 41.82
C GLU A 453 -9.41 -36.83 42.43
N ALA A 454 -8.32 -36.79 43.20
CA ALA A 454 -7.72 -37.95 43.86
C ALA A 454 -8.21 -38.17 45.31
N GLU A 455 -9.08 -37.28 45.81
CA GLU A 455 -10.01 -37.55 46.93
C GLU A 455 -11.24 -38.32 46.41
#